data_AF-A0A7S3K988-F1
#
_entry.id   AF-A0A7S3K988-F1
#
_cell.length_a   1.000
_cell.length_b   1.000
_cell.length_c   1.000
_cell.angle_alpha   90.00
_cell.angle_beta   90.00
_cell.angle_gamma   90.00
#
_symmetry.space_group_name_H-M   'P 1'
#
loop_
_entity.id
_entity.type
_entity.pdbx_description
1 polymer ?
#
loop_
_entity_poly.entity_id
_entity_poly.type
_entity_poly.pdbx_seq_one_letter_code
_entity_poly.pdbx_strand_id
1 'polypeptide(L)'
;STTIEEGDVAKIDLGVQIDGYIAISGHTVFATADADAKITGRAADVMLAVHAAKEAALRTILAGNKNTQVTEVINKTVEEFKCHVIKGVFSHKLKKHVIDGEDVIASTKGQKCEEYEFHPGDV
;
A
#
# COMPACT_ATOMS: atom_id res chain seq x y z
N SER A 1 -24.20 -12.66 -5.29
CA SER A 1 -22.81 -12.60 -5.75
C SER A 1 -22.66 -11.42 -6.68
N THR A 2 -21.48 -10.83 -6.73
CA THR A 2 -21.13 -9.83 -7.76
C THR A 2 -20.27 -10.53 -8.80
N THR A 3 -20.58 -10.36 -10.07
CA THR A 3 -19.80 -10.92 -11.18
C THR A 3 -18.74 -9.90 -11.58
N ILE A 4 -17.52 -10.37 -11.90
CA ILE A 4 -16.45 -9.52 -12.42
C ILE A 4 -16.69 -9.29 -13.91
N GLU A 5 -16.61 -8.05 -14.35
CA GLU A 5 -16.84 -7.65 -15.74
C GLU A 5 -15.56 -7.12 -16.40
N GLU A 6 -15.54 -7.10 -17.74
CA GLU A 6 -14.45 -6.52 -18.52
C GLU A 6 -14.27 -5.04 -18.14
N GLY A 7 -13.04 -4.66 -17.78
CA GLY A 7 -12.71 -3.30 -17.37
C GLY A 7 -12.75 -3.05 -15.86
N ASP A 8 -13.17 -4.03 -15.05
CA ASP A 8 -13.15 -3.90 -13.60
C ASP A 8 -11.72 -3.84 -13.04
N VAL A 9 -11.52 -3.02 -12.00
CA VAL A 9 -10.29 -3.01 -11.20
C VAL A 9 -10.56 -3.75 -9.89
N ALA A 10 -10.14 -5.00 -9.82
CA ALA A 10 -10.32 -5.83 -8.64
C ALA A 10 -9.08 -5.79 -7.73
N LYS A 11 -9.31 -5.88 -6.42
CA LYS A 11 -8.25 -6.01 -5.42
C LYS A 11 -8.39 -7.38 -4.76
N ILE A 12 -7.29 -8.12 -4.76
CA ILE A 12 -7.15 -9.39 -4.05
C ILE A 12 -6.30 -9.09 -2.81
N ASP A 13 -6.85 -9.31 -1.63
CA ASP A 13 -6.15 -9.09 -0.37
C ASP A 13 -6.32 -10.33 0.51
N LEU A 14 -5.21 -10.86 0.99
CA LEU A 14 -5.17 -12.09 1.78
C LEU A 14 -4.11 -12.01 2.86
N GLY A 15 -4.36 -12.70 3.97
CA GLY A 15 -3.44 -12.84 5.09
C GLY A 15 -3.31 -14.30 5.51
N VAL A 16 -2.09 -14.70 5.86
CA VAL A 16 -1.76 -16.02 6.41
C VAL A 16 -0.91 -15.82 7.66
N GLN A 17 -0.97 -16.76 8.60
CA GLN A 17 -0.07 -16.79 9.74
C GLN A 17 0.47 -18.19 10.00
N ILE A 18 1.69 -18.27 10.53
CA ILE A 18 2.29 -19.49 11.07
C ILE A 18 2.82 -19.17 12.46
N ASP A 19 2.32 -19.84 13.50
CA ASP A 19 2.70 -19.61 14.90
C ASP A 19 2.63 -18.11 15.31
N GLY A 20 1.61 -17.41 14.82
CA GLY A 20 1.39 -15.99 15.11
C GLY A 20 2.23 -15.02 14.29
N TYR A 21 3.14 -15.47 13.43
CA TYR A 21 3.85 -14.62 12.49
C TYR A 21 3.02 -14.43 11.23
N ILE A 22 2.74 -13.17 10.90
CA ILE A 22 1.73 -12.79 9.91
C ILE A 22 2.40 -12.40 8.60
N ALA A 23 1.80 -12.82 7.48
CA ALA A 23 2.12 -12.35 6.14
C ALA A 23 0.82 -11.91 5.45
N ILE A 24 0.77 -10.67 4.97
CA ILE A 24 -0.36 -10.08 4.25
C ILE A 24 0.11 -9.67 2.86
N SER A 25 -0.71 -9.89 1.85
CA SER A 25 -0.43 -9.44 0.50
C SER A 25 -1.70 -8.92 -0.18
N GLY A 26 -1.61 -7.68 -0.66
CA GLY A 26 -2.60 -7.06 -1.51
C GLY A 26 -2.08 -6.91 -2.95
N HIS A 27 -2.90 -7.28 -3.93
CA HIS A 27 -2.60 -7.10 -5.34
C HIS A 27 -3.82 -6.56 -6.09
N THR A 28 -3.57 -5.62 -7.01
CA THR A 28 -4.62 -5.01 -7.85
C THR A 28 -4.51 -5.56 -9.25
N VAL A 29 -5.61 -6.09 -9.78
CA VAL A 29 -5.72 -6.65 -11.13
C VAL A 29 -6.75 -5.89 -11.94
N PHE A 30 -6.52 -5.77 -13.24
CA PHE A 30 -7.49 -5.26 -14.19
C PHE A 30 -8.12 -6.45 -14.90
N ALA A 31 -9.44 -6.55 -14.85
CA ALA A 31 -10.19 -7.61 -15.49
C ALA A 31 -10.21 -7.39 -16.99
N THR A 32 -9.52 -8.25 -17.73
CA THR A 32 -9.58 -8.27 -19.19
C THR A 32 -9.49 -9.69 -19.73
N ALA A 33 -10.21 -9.95 -20.81
CA ALA A 33 -10.12 -11.21 -21.55
C ALA A 33 -8.83 -11.33 -22.40
N ASP A 34 -8.19 -10.21 -22.73
CA ASP A 34 -6.95 -10.16 -23.51
C ASP A 34 -5.75 -9.86 -22.60
N ALA A 35 -4.92 -10.88 -22.36
CA ALA A 35 -3.77 -10.78 -21.47
C ALA A 35 -2.69 -9.80 -21.96
N ASP A 36 -2.66 -9.47 -23.26
CA ASP A 36 -1.69 -8.56 -23.85
C ASP A 36 -2.24 -7.12 -23.98
N ALA A 37 -3.52 -6.92 -23.64
CA ALA A 37 -4.15 -5.61 -23.73
C ALA A 37 -3.51 -4.61 -22.77
N LYS A 38 -3.11 -3.46 -23.31
CA LYS A 38 -2.61 -2.35 -22.50
C LYS A 38 -3.79 -1.64 -21.84
N ILE A 39 -3.72 -1.52 -20.52
CA ILE A 39 -4.64 -0.70 -19.73
C ILE A 39 -4.35 0.77 -20.05
N THR A 40 -5.41 1.56 -20.26
CA THR A 40 -5.29 3.00 -20.53
C THR A 40 -6.22 3.83 -19.64
N GLY A 41 -6.09 5.16 -19.69
CA GLY A 41 -6.94 6.09 -18.95
C GLY A 41 -6.76 6.01 -17.44
N ARG A 42 -7.82 6.31 -16.68
CA ARG A 42 -7.76 6.47 -15.22
C ARG A 42 -7.43 5.18 -14.46
N ALA A 43 -7.77 4.01 -15.02
CA ALA A 43 -7.39 2.73 -14.45
C ALA A 43 -5.87 2.52 -14.53
N ALA A 44 -5.26 2.84 -15.68
CA ALA A 44 -3.80 2.80 -15.83
C ALA A 44 -3.11 3.81 -14.90
N ASP A 45 -3.62 5.04 -14.84
CA ASP A 45 -3.06 6.11 -13.98
C ASP A 45 -2.99 5.66 -12.51
N VAL A 46 -4.10 5.15 -11.96
CA VAL A 46 -4.14 4.75 -10.55
C VAL A 46 -3.30 3.52 -10.26
N MET A 47 -3.26 2.54 -11.17
CA MET A 47 -2.45 1.33 -10.99
C MET A 47 -0.95 1.64 -11.03
N LEU A 48 -0.52 2.49 -11.96
CA LEU A 48 0.87 2.97 -12.01
C LEU A 48 1.22 3.83 -10.79
N ALA A 49 0.31 4.72 -10.36
CA ALA A 49 0.50 5.55 -9.16
C ALA A 49 0.75 4.69 -7.91
N VAL A 50 -0.10 3.68 -7.69
CA VAL A 50 0.03 2.78 -6.53
C VAL A 50 1.30 1.94 -6.62
N HIS A 51 1.64 1.43 -7.82
CA HIS A 51 2.88 0.67 -8.00
C HIS A 51 4.11 1.53 -7.71
N ALA A 52 4.20 2.72 -8.28
CA ALA A 52 5.29 3.66 -8.04
C ALA A 52 5.38 4.08 -6.56
N ALA A 53 4.24 4.37 -5.93
CA ALA A 53 4.19 4.73 -4.51
C ALA A 53 4.64 3.57 -3.61
N LYS A 54 4.24 2.33 -3.92
CA LYS A 54 4.71 1.12 -3.22
C LYS A 54 6.22 0.95 -3.35
N GLU A 55 6.77 1.10 -4.55
CA GLU A 55 8.21 1.01 -4.80
C GLU A 55 9.00 2.11 -4.07
N ALA A 56 8.47 3.33 -4.04
CA ALA A 56 9.08 4.46 -3.35
C ALA A 56 9.00 4.29 -1.82
N ALA A 57 7.87 3.83 -1.29
CA ALA A 57 7.70 3.49 0.12
C ALA A 57 8.67 2.39 0.55
N LEU A 58 8.78 1.31 -0.23
CA LEU A 58 9.69 0.19 0.05
C LEU A 58 11.16 0.64 0.16
N ARG A 59 11.59 1.57 -0.70
CA ARG A 59 12.95 2.14 -0.65
C ARG A 59 13.14 3.15 0.49
N THR A 60 12.06 3.63 1.09
CA THR A 60 12.08 4.60 2.19
C THR A 60 12.00 3.93 3.55
N ILE A 61 11.41 2.73 3.64
CA ILE A 61 11.36 1.93 4.88
C ILE A 61 12.74 1.28 5.09
N LEU A 62 13.63 2.03 5.73
CA LEU A 62 14.99 1.64 6.07
C LEU A 62 15.29 2.08 7.51
N ALA A 63 16.18 1.34 8.20
CA ALA A 63 16.57 1.70 9.55
C ALA A 63 17.10 3.14 9.63
N GLY A 64 16.64 3.91 10.62
CA GLY A 64 16.97 5.33 10.79
C GLY A 64 16.02 6.30 10.07
N ASN A 65 15.22 5.83 9.11
CA ASN A 65 14.17 6.66 8.51
C ASN A 65 12.93 6.68 9.40
N LYS A 66 12.06 7.67 9.16
CA LYS A 66 10.83 7.89 9.92
C LYS A 66 9.59 7.54 9.12
N ASN A 67 8.54 7.09 9.80
CA ASN A 67 7.23 6.81 9.18
C ASN A 67 6.66 8.01 8.42
N THR A 68 6.86 9.24 8.92
CA THR A 68 6.43 10.49 8.28
C THR A 68 7.07 10.72 6.91
N GLN A 69 8.32 10.30 6.71
CA GLN A 69 9.00 10.39 5.42
C GLN A 69 8.34 9.49 4.37
N VAL A 70 7.90 8.29 4.79
CA VAL A 70 7.18 7.37 3.92
C VAL A 70 5.84 7.97 3.48
N THR A 71 5.08 8.58 4.41
CA THR A 71 3.85 9.31 4.10
C THR A 71 4.08 10.40 3.05
N GLU A 72 5.14 11.20 3.20
CA GLU A 72 5.44 12.26 2.25
C GLU A 72 5.73 11.74 0.84
N VAL A 73 6.54 10.70 0.74
CA VAL A 73 6.94 10.10 -0.54
C VAL A 73 5.74 9.47 -1.24
N ILE A 74 4.86 8.76 -0.51
CA ILE A 74 3.63 8.20 -1.06
C ILE A 74 2.76 9.31 -1.67
N ASN A 75 2.50 10.39 -0.91
CA ASN A 75 1.61 11.45 -1.39
C ASN A 75 2.20 12.19 -2.59
N LYS A 76 3.50 12.53 -2.57
CA LYS A 76 4.18 13.16 -3.71
C LYS A 76 4.11 12.28 -4.97
N THR A 77 4.35 10.98 -4.82
CA THR A 77 4.34 10.04 -5.95
C THR A 77 2.95 9.92 -6.57
N VAL A 78 1.90 9.83 -5.75
CA VAL A 78 0.52 9.66 -6.23
C VAL A 78 -0.03 10.94 -6.88
N GLU A 79 0.40 12.12 -6.42
CA GLU A 79 0.02 13.43 -6.98
C GLU A 79 0.45 13.57 -8.46
N GLU A 80 1.61 13.03 -8.86
CA GLU A 80 2.10 13.06 -10.26
C GLU A 80 1.15 12.39 -11.26
N PHE A 81 0.36 11.41 -10.81
CA PHE A 81 -0.62 10.69 -11.63
C PHE A 81 -2.03 11.31 -11.53
N LYS A 82 -2.16 12.49 -10.90
CA LYS A 82 -3.44 13.14 -10.60
C LYS A 82 -4.37 12.23 -9.79
N CYS A 83 -3.79 11.43 -8.90
CA CYS A 83 -4.51 10.56 -7.97
C CYS A 83 -4.44 11.13 -6.55
N HIS A 84 -5.24 10.57 -5.65
CA HIS A 84 -5.25 10.97 -4.25
C HIS A 84 -5.19 9.74 -3.35
N VAL A 85 -4.42 9.84 -2.27
CA VAL A 85 -4.35 8.79 -1.26
C VAL A 85 -5.58 8.85 -0.37
N ILE A 86 -6.17 7.69 -0.08
CA ILE A 86 -7.37 7.58 0.75
C ILE A 86 -7.01 7.86 2.22
N LYS A 87 -7.76 8.77 2.84
CA LYS A 87 -7.65 9.06 4.28
C LYS A 87 -8.09 7.86 5.11
N GLY A 88 -7.46 7.63 6.25
CA GLY A 88 -7.85 6.56 7.17
C GLY A 88 -7.14 5.23 6.94
N VAL A 89 -6.13 5.20 6.08
CA VAL A 89 -5.35 3.98 5.76
C VAL A 89 -4.02 4.02 6.49
N PHE A 90 -3.69 2.92 7.16
CA PHE A 90 -2.46 2.76 7.93
C PHE A 90 -1.73 1.47 7.53
N SER A 91 -0.41 1.51 7.52
CA SER A 91 0.44 0.32 7.46
C SER A 91 0.99 0.04 8.86
N HIS A 92 0.70 -1.13 9.40
CA HIS A 92 1.01 -1.49 10.78
C HIS A 92 2.31 -2.28 10.87
N LYS A 93 3.09 -1.99 11.90
CA LYS A 93 4.16 -2.89 12.34
C LYS A 93 3.55 -4.18 12.88
N LEU A 94 4.07 -5.30 12.42
CA LEU A 94 3.63 -6.64 12.80
C LEU A 94 4.46 -7.16 13.98
N LYS A 95 3.80 -7.87 14.89
CA LYS A 95 4.45 -8.65 15.95
C LYS A 95 3.81 -10.03 16.01
N LYS A 96 4.44 -10.98 16.71
CA LYS A 96 3.85 -12.31 16.92
C LYS A 96 2.47 -12.14 17.59
N HIS A 97 1.43 -12.65 16.94
CA HIS A 97 0.01 -12.55 17.30
C HIS A 97 -0.61 -11.13 17.23
N VAL A 98 0.07 -10.13 16.66
CA VAL A 98 -0.43 -8.75 16.57
C VAL A 98 -0.34 -8.26 15.12
N ILE A 99 -1.50 -8.06 14.50
CA ILE A 99 -1.63 -7.56 13.12
C ILE A 99 -1.68 -6.02 13.06
N ASP A 100 -2.06 -5.39 14.17
CA ASP A 100 -2.39 -3.98 14.31
C ASP A 100 -1.51 -3.32 15.39
N GLY A 101 -0.19 -3.35 15.18
CA GLY A 101 0.75 -2.67 16.06
C GLY A 101 0.51 -1.15 16.15
N GLU A 102 0.94 -0.56 17.26
CA GLU A 102 0.85 0.88 17.55
C GLU A 102 1.74 1.73 16.64
N ASP A 103 2.92 1.19 16.28
CA ASP A 103 3.83 1.81 15.32
C ASP A 103 3.24 1.68 13.91
N VAL A 104 2.82 2.81 13.33
CA VAL A 104 2.11 2.84 12.04
C VAL A 104 2.68 3.86 11.08
N ILE A 105 2.48 3.61 9.79
CA ILE A 105 2.66 4.60 8.72
C ILE A 105 1.27 5.07 8.30
N ALA A 106 0.95 6.35 8.46
CA ALA A 106 -0.26 6.93 7.90
C ALA A 106 -0.08 7.14 6.38
N SER A 107 -1.01 6.66 5.56
CA SER A 107 -0.89 6.81 4.09
C SER A 107 -1.12 8.25 3.63
N THR A 108 -1.94 9.03 4.35
CA THR A 108 -2.27 10.42 3.98
C THR A 108 -1.75 11.42 5.00
N LYS A 109 -1.34 12.61 4.51
CA LYS A 109 -0.94 13.75 5.34
C LYS A 109 -2.07 14.21 6.26
N GLY A 110 -1.71 14.73 7.44
CA GLY A 110 -2.65 15.34 8.39
C GLY A 110 -3.41 14.37 9.29
N GLN A 111 -3.08 13.08 9.25
CA GLN A 111 -3.57 12.11 10.22
C GLN A 111 -2.65 12.08 11.44
N LYS A 112 -3.24 11.95 12.64
CA LYS A 112 -2.46 11.80 13.87
C LYS A 112 -1.86 10.39 13.90
N CYS A 113 -0.55 10.30 13.85
CA CYS A 113 0.22 9.12 14.24
C CYS A 113 1.42 9.58 15.06
N GLU A 114 1.89 8.73 15.96
CA GLU A 114 3.15 8.99 16.65
C GLU A 114 4.30 8.84 15.66
N GLU A 115 5.34 9.66 15.83
CA GLU A 115 6.52 9.55 14.98
C GLU A 115 7.31 8.32 15.40
N TYR A 116 7.63 7.47 14.43
CA TYR A 116 8.37 6.23 14.65
C TYR A 116 9.58 6.19 13.72
N GLU A 117 10.73 5.81 14.27
CA GLU A 117 11.96 5.53 13.54
C GLU A 117 12.08 4.02 13.30
N PHE A 118 12.33 3.59 12.07
CA PHE A 118 12.46 2.17 11.75
C PHE A 118 13.76 1.58 12.31
N HIS A 119 13.69 0.34 12.78
CA HIS A 119 14.81 -0.39 13.36
C HIS A 119 15.05 -1.72 12.63
N PRO A 120 16.29 -2.25 12.65
CA PRO A 120 16.54 -3.60 12.14
C PRO A 120 15.68 -4.65 12.84
N GLY A 121 15.03 -5.51 12.05
CA GLY A 121 14.14 -6.56 12.56
C GLY A 121 12.67 -6.16 12.68
N ASP A 122 12.32 -4.91 12.35
CA ASP A 122 10.92 -4.53 12.15
C ASP A 122 10.31 -5.29 10.96
N VAL A 123 9.01 -5.62 11.10
CA VAL A 123 8.19 -6.28 10.09
C VAL A 123 6.90 -5.49 9.92
#